data_AF-A0A8B9YL10-F1
#
_entry.id   AF-A0A8B9YL10-F1
#
_cell.length_a   1.000
_cell.length_b   1.000
_cell.length_c   1.000
_cell.angle_alpha   90.00
_cell.angle_beta   90.00
_cell.angle_gamma   90.00
#
_symmetry.space_group_name_H-M   'P 1'
#
loop_
_entity.id
_entity.type
_entity.pdbx_description
1 polymer ?
#
loop_
_entity_poly.entity_id
_entity_poly.type
_entity_poly.pdbx_seq_one_letter_code
_entity_poly.pdbx_strand_id
1 'polypeptide(L)'
;MTDTEFGYVHGLAEDYLKYVLQIQQPGSKPSKISRVLQDVASSVQDEVERTLKQCLDKFDVVSVDTARTIFNQVMEKEFEDGIVNWGRIVTIFAFEGILTKKLLGKCIASDMDMCKDISYFVAEFITENTGEWIKQNGGWENGFVKKFETKSGWLTFLEVTGKICETLCRLKQYY
;
A
#
# COMPACT_ATOMS: atom_id res chain seq x y z
N MET A 1 19.66 8.86 -5.03
CA MET A 1 18.48 8.16 -5.54
C MET A 1 18.89 7.44 -6.81
N THR A 2 18.74 6.12 -6.91
CA THR A 2 19.01 5.41 -8.17
C THR A 2 17.67 5.17 -8.85
N ASP A 3 17.53 5.59 -10.11
CA ASP A 3 16.28 5.44 -10.89
C ASP A 3 15.79 3.97 -10.94
N THR A 4 16.70 3.02 -10.72
CA THR A 4 16.43 1.59 -10.64
C THR A 4 15.62 1.17 -9.41
N GLU A 5 15.80 1.83 -8.26
CA GLU A 5 15.07 1.49 -7.02
C GLU A 5 13.62 1.95 -7.11
N PHE A 6 13.41 3.18 -7.56
CA PHE A 6 12.08 3.73 -7.78
C PHE A 6 11.29 2.86 -8.78
N GLY A 7 11.89 2.55 -9.93
CA GLY A 7 11.22 1.73 -10.96
C GLY A 7 10.84 0.33 -10.45
N TYR A 8 11.65 -0.25 -9.57
CA TYR A 8 11.36 -1.54 -8.97
C TYR A 8 10.16 -1.49 -8.00
N VAL A 9 10.16 -0.50 -7.09
CA VAL A 9 9.06 -0.29 -6.13
C VAL A 9 7.77 0.06 -6.86
N HIS A 10 7.85 0.92 -7.88
CA HIS A 10 6.74 1.26 -8.75
C HIS A 10 6.10 0.03 -9.40
N GLY A 11 6.93 -0.90 -9.90
CA GLY A 11 6.45 -2.17 -10.44
C GLY A 11 5.70 -3.02 -9.41
N LEU A 12 6.17 -3.06 -8.16
CA LEU A 12 5.48 -3.80 -7.09
C LEU A 12 4.12 -3.19 -6.72
N ALA A 13 4.03 -1.86 -6.62
CA ALA A 13 2.79 -1.14 -6.34
C ALA A 13 1.79 -1.36 -7.49
N GLU A 14 2.24 -1.19 -8.73
CA GLU A 14 1.39 -1.40 -9.91
C GLU A 14 0.89 -2.86 -10.02
N ASP A 15 1.76 -3.84 -9.73
CA ASP A 15 1.39 -5.27 -9.67
C ASP A 15 0.32 -5.55 -8.61
N TYR A 16 0.38 -4.87 -7.45
CA TYR A 16 -0.61 -5.04 -6.39
C TYR A 16 -1.96 -4.42 -6.77
N LEU A 17 -1.97 -3.22 -7.36
CA LEU A 17 -3.20 -2.59 -7.84
C LEU A 17 -3.89 -3.40 -8.95
N LYS A 18 -3.12 -3.94 -9.89
CA LYS A 18 -3.62 -4.87 -10.93
C LYS A 18 -4.25 -6.12 -10.31
N TYR A 19 -3.63 -6.66 -9.26
CA TYR A 19 -4.19 -7.78 -8.49
C TYR A 19 -5.52 -7.41 -7.81
N VAL A 20 -5.58 -6.27 -7.12
CA VAL A 20 -6.80 -5.79 -6.44
C VAL A 20 -7.95 -5.57 -7.42
N LEU A 21 -7.67 -5.03 -8.60
CA LEU A 21 -8.66 -4.77 -9.65
C LEU A 21 -8.95 -5.98 -10.56
N GLN A 22 -8.28 -7.12 -10.33
CA GLN A 22 -8.41 -8.33 -11.15
C GLN A 22 -8.13 -8.08 -12.64
N ILE A 23 -7.23 -7.14 -12.95
CA ILE A 23 -6.82 -6.83 -14.32
C ILE A 23 -5.91 -7.96 -14.80
N GLN A 24 -6.38 -8.76 -15.77
CA GLN A 24 -5.56 -9.81 -16.36
C GLN A 24 -4.39 -9.22 -17.14
N GLN A 25 -3.16 -9.57 -16.76
CA GLN A 25 -1.99 -9.34 -17.58
C GLN A 25 -1.79 -10.55 -18.51
N PRO A 26 -1.91 -10.39 -19.85
CA PRO A 26 -1.68 -11.49 -20.77
C PRO A 26 -0.19 -11.89 -20.75
N GLY A 27 0.09 -13.09 -20.24
CA GLY A 27 1.36 -13.80 -20.50
C GLY A 27 2.48 -13.68 -19.46
N SER A 28 2.33 -12.90 -18.39
CA SER A 28 3.35 -12.81 -17.32
C SER A 28 2.81 -13.27 -15.96
N LYS A 29 3.43 -14.30 -15.39
CA LYS A 29 3.18 -14.71 -14.00
C LYS A 29 3.83 -13.67 -13.07
N PRO A 30 3.14 -13.20 -12.00
CA PRO A 30 3.74 -12.26 -11.06
C PRO A 30 5.03 -12.82 -10.45
N SER A 31 5.98 -11.93 -10.16
CA SER A 31 7.26 -12.30 -9.55
C SER A 31 7.04 -13.02 -8.20
N LYS A 32 8.07 -13.71 -7.68
CA LYS A 32 7.98 -14.31 -6.34
C LYS A 32 7.65 -13.26 -5.28
N ILE A 33 8.31 -12.10 -5.34
CA ILE A 33 8.09 -10.97 -4.43
C ILE A 33 6.67 -10.44 -4.58
N SER A 34 6.20 -10.20 -5.81
CA SER A 34 4.83 -9.72 -6.06
C SER A 34 3.78 -10.66 -5.49
N ARG A 35 3.95 -11.99 -5.63
CA ARG A 35 3.02 -12.98 -5.06
C ARG A 35 2.98 -12.95 -3.54
N VAL A 36 4.15 -12.98 -2.88
CA VAL A 36 4.22 -12.90 -1.40
C VAL A 36 3.63 -11.59 -0.91
N LEU A 37 3.88 -10.48 -1.62
CA LEU A 37 3.30 -9.19 -1.31
C LEU A 37 1.78 -9.20 -1.45
N GLN A 38 1.25 -9.72 -2.56
CA GLN A 38 -0.19 -9.84 -2.81
C GLN A 38 -0.87 -10.67 -1.71
N ASP A 39 -0.31 -11.82 -1.33
CA ASP A 39 -0.87 -12.70 -0.30
C ASP A 39 -0.97 -12.00 1.07
N VAL A 40 0.10 -11.29 1.47
CA VAL A 40 0.16 -10.63 2.78
C VAL A 40 -0.66 -9.33 2.77
N ALA A 41 -0.48 -8.47 1.78
CA ALA A 41 -1.14 -7.17 1.71
C ALA A 41 -2.65 -7.30 1.53
N SER A 42 -3.14 -8.29 0.77
CA SER A 42 -4.59 -8.55 0.65
C SER A 42 -5.21 -8.94 1.98
N SER A 43 -4.53 -9.80 2.76
CA SER A 43 -4.98 -10.20 4.09
C SER A 43 -5.06 -9.00 5.05
N VAL A 44 -4.08 -8.11 5.00
CA VAL A 44 -4.03 -6.85 5.76
C VAL A 44 -5.16 -5.92 5.31
N GLN A 45 -5.34 -5.75 3.99
CA GLN A 45 -6.37 -4.92 3.40
C GLN A 45 -7.79 -5.38 3.83
N ASP A 46 -8.10 -6.67 3.73
CA ASP A 46 -9.41 -7.22 4.08
C ASP A 46 -9.76 -6.97 5.56
N GLU A 47 -8.77 -7.07 6.45
CA GLU A 47 -8.96 -6.82 7.87
C GLU A 47 -9.07 -5.32 8.17
N VAL A 48 -8.30 -4.44 7.51
CA VAL A 48 -8.47 -2.99 7.62
C VAL A 48 -9.84 -2.56 7.12
N GLU A 49 -10.29 -3.06 5.96
CA GLU A 49 -11.61 -2.79 5.40
C GLU A 49 -12.72 -3.25 6.35
N ARG A 50 -12.57 -4.43 6.96
CA ARG A 50 -13.52 -4.97 7.96
C ARG A 50 -13.55 -4.12 9.24
N THR A 51 -12.40 -3.89 9.85
CA THR A 51 -12.30 -3.26 11.17
C THR A 51 -12.54 -1.76 11.14
N LEU A 52 -12.13 -1.09 10.06
CA LEU A 52 -12.27 0.35 9.89
C LEU A 52 -13.40 0.74 8.94
N LYS A 53 -14.31 -0.18 8.61
CA LYS A 53 -15.45 0.06 7.69
C LYS A 53 -16.16 1.39 7.96
N GLN A 54 -16.58 1.61 9.21
CA GLN A 54 -17.29 2.84 9.60
C GLN A 54 -16.45 4.11 9.42
N CYS A 55 -15.13 3.99 9.46
CA CYS A 55 -14.22 5.11 9.23
C CYS A 55 -14.00 5.34 7.73
N LEU A 56 -13.77 4.28 6.97
CA LEU A 56 -13.61 4.32 5.53
C LEU A 56 -14.87 4.82 4.82
N ASP A 57 -16.06 4.53 5.36
CA ASP A 57 -17.34 5.01 4.81
C ASP A 57 -17.54 6.53 5.01
N LYS A 58 -16.71 7.22 5.81
CA LYS A 58 -16.85 8.66 6.10
C LYS A 58 -16.15 9.59 5.12
N PHE A 59 -15.29 9.07 4.25
CA PHE A 59 -14.62 9.88 3.24
C PHE A 59 -14.81 9.29 1.86
N ASP A 60 -14.87 10.16 0.87
CA ASP A 60 -14.95 9.81 -0.54
C ASP A 60 -13.62 10.08 -1.24
N VAL A 61 -13.23 9.14 -2.10
CA VAL A 61 -12.08 9.28 -2.99
C VAL A 61 -12.65 9.48 -4.39
N VAL A 62 -12.66 10.73 -4.86
CA VAL A 62 -13.33 11.13 -6.12
C VAL A 62 -12.35 11.42 -7.26
N SER A 63 -11.07 11.60 -6.94
CA SER A 63 -10.01 11.84 -7.91
C SER A 63 -8.68 11.25 -7.41
N VAL A 64 -7.71 11.14 -8.32
CA VAL A 64 -6.32 10.77 -8.00
C VAL A 64 -5.70 11.76 -7.01
N ASP A 65 -5.99 13.06 -7.15
CA ASP A 65 -5.46 14.08 -6.22
C ASP A 65 -6.03 13.93 -4.81
N THR A 66 -7.32 13.61 -4.68
CA THR A 66 -7.92 13.30 -3.37
C THR A 66 -7.32 12.02 -2.79
N ALA A 67 -7.08 11.00 -3.61
CA ALA A 67 -6.41 9.77 -3.18
C ALA A 67 -4.99 10.05 -2.65
N ARG A 68 -4.19 10.82 -3.39
CA ARG A 68 -2.83 11.23 -2.98
C ARG A 68 -2.85 12.03 -1.68
N THR A 69 -3.78 12.97 -1.53
CA THR A 69 -3.90 13.80 -0.32
C THR A 69 -4.18 12.92 0.91
N ILE A 70 -5.16 12.02 0.80
CA ILE A 70 -5.52 11.10 1.89
C ILE A 70 -4.36 10.15 2.18
N PHE A 71 -3.72 9.61 1.13
CA PHE A 71 -2.54 8.75 1.26
C PHE A 71 -1.44 9.42 2.08
N ASN A 72 -1.00 10.62 1.67
CA ASN A 72 0.07 11.34 2.36
C ASN A 72 -0.30 11.62 3.82
N GLN A 73 -1.51 12.10 4.10
CA GLN A 73 -1.95 12.36 5.48
C GLN A 73 -1.95 11.10 6.35
N VAL A 74 -2.37 9.95 5.79
CA VAL A 74 -2.38 8.69 6.54
C VAL A 74 -0.95 8.20 6.78
N MET A 75 -0.11 8.23 5.75
CA MET A 75 1.26 7.71 5.82
C MET A 75 2.18 8.60 6.67
N GLU A 76 2.05 9.92 6.58
CA GLU A 76 2.77 10.85 7.47
C GLU A 76 2.50 10.54 8.94
N LYS A 77 1.24 10.27 9.27
CA LYS A 77 0.84 9.95 10.65
C LYS A 77 1.23 8.53 11.06
N GLU A 78 1.17 7.56 10.15
CA GLU A 78 1.58 6.18 10.42
C GLU A 78 3.08 6.09 10.73
N PHE A 79 3.90 6.87 10.04
CA PHE A 79 5.36 6.87 10.17
C PHE A 79 5.90 8.02 11.04
N GLU A 80 5.03 8.78 11.74
CA GLU A 80 5.43 9.96 12.52
C GLU A 80 6.43 9.67 13.64
N ASP A 81 6.47 8.43 14.14
CA ASP A 81 7.37 7.99 15.19
C ASP A 81 8.75 7.55 14.68
N GLY A 82 8.98 7.65 13.36
CA GLY A 82 10.24 7.27 12.71
C GLY A 82 10.51 5.76 12.65
N ILE A 83 9.57 4.91 13.07
CA ILE A 83 9.75 3.46 13.08
C ILE A 83 9.37 2.90 11.70
N VAL A 84 10.34 2.33 11.00
CA VAL A 84 10.12 1.58 9.76
C VAL A 84 10.30 0.08 10.03
N ASN A 85 9.35 -0.72 9.55
CA ASN A 85 9.48 -2.16 9.51
C ASN A 85 8.65 -2.76 8.37
N TRP A 86 8.92 -4.02 8.03
CA TRP A 86 8.22 -4.72 6.96
C TRP A 86 6.70 -4.78 7.12
N GLY A 87 6.17 -4.84 8.35
CA GLY A 87 4.73 -4.84 8.60
C GLY A 87 4.09 -3.50 8.23
N ARG A 88 4.74 -2.39 8.57
CA ARG A 88 4.31 -1.05 8.14
C ARG A 88 4.52 -0.78 6.66
N ILE A 89 5.50 -1.40 6.03
CA ILE A 89 5.65 -1.28 4.58
C ILE A 89 4.49 -1.99 3.87
N VAL A 90 4.04 -3.14 4.38
CA VAL A 90 2.88 -3.87 3.85
C VAL A 90 1.59 -3.04 3.98
N THR A 91 1.39 -2.28 5.05
CA THR A 91 0.19 -1.46 5.22
C THR A 91 0.09 -0.33 4.19
N ILE A 92 1.22 0.16 3.67
CA ILE A 92 1.24 1.09 2.53
C ILE A 92 0.54 0.46 1.32
N PHE A 93 0.92 -0.77 0.95
CA PHE A 93 0.31 -1.50 -0.17
C PHE A 93 -1.16 -1.82 0.10
N ALA A 94 -1.49 -2.28 1.30
CA ALA A 94 -2.89 -2.52 1.66
C ALA A 94 -3.74 -1.25 1.54
N PHE A 95 -3.19 -0.09 1.92
CA PHE A 95 -3.91 1.17 1.85
C PHE A 95 -4.08 1.71 0.43
N GLU A 96 -3.09 1.58 -0.46
CA GLU A 96 -3.28 1.92 -1.89
C GLU A 96 -4.40 1.08 -2.53
N GLY A 97 -4.53 -0.20 -2.14
CA GLY A 97 -5.61 -1.07 -2.61
C GLY A 97 -6.99 -0.59 -2.15
N ILE A 98 -7.09 -0.08 -0.92
CA ILE A 98 -8.33 0.53 -0.39
C ILE A 98 -8.67 1.81 -1.17
N LEU A 99 -7.69 2.70 -1.37
CA LEU A 99 -7.89 3.94 -2.12
C LEU A 99 -8.34 3.67 -3.55
N THR A 100 -7.71 2.70 -4.21
CA THR A 100 -8.02 2.29 -5.58
C THR A 100 -9.44 1.74 -5.68
N LYS A 101 -9.87 0.85 -4.77
CA LYS A 101 -11.26 0.36 -4.73
C LYS A 101 -12.28 1.47 -4.48
N LYS A 102 -11.94 2.49 -3.67
CA LYS A 102 -12.82 3.63 -3.40
C LYS A 102 -12.92 4.60 -4.58
N LEU A 103 -11.88 4.71 -5.39
CA LEU A 103 -11.82 5.57 -6.58
C LEU A 103 -12.46 4.91 -7.82
N LEU A 104 -12.47 3.57 -7.87
CA LEU A 104 -13.04 2.80 -8.98
C LEU A 104 -14.47 3.23 -9.30
N GLY A 105 -14.72 3.54 -10.57
CA GLY A 105 -16.04 3.99 -11.05
C GLY A 105 -16.43 5.42 -10.65
N LYS A 106 -15.60 6.15 -9.89
CA LYS A 106 -15.79 7.56 -9.54
C LYS A 106 -14.90 8.50 -10.35
N CYS A 107 -13.77 8.00 -10.86
CA CYS A 107 -12.87 8.75 -11.72
C CYS A 107 -13.25 8.63 -13.21
N ILE A 108 -12.92 9.66 -14.00
CA ILE A 108 -13.06 9.65 -15.47
C ILE A 108 -11.90 8.89 -16.12
N ALA A 109 -10.75 8.77 -15.43
CA ALA A 109 -9.56 8.09 -15.94
C ALA A 109 -9.81 6.59 -16.17
N SER A 110 -9.05 6.00 -17.10
CA SER A 110 -9.09 4.54 -17.27
C SER A 110 -8.50 3.83 -16.06
N ASP A 111 -8.91 2.58 -15.81
CA ASP A 111 -8.39 1.79 -14.69
C ASP A 111 -6.85 1.67 -14.71
N MET A 112 -6.27 1.62 -15.91
CA MET A 112 -4.82 1.54 -16.10
C MET A 112 -4.11 2.87 -15.79
N ASP A 113 -4.68 4.00 -16.21
CA ASP A 113 -4.12 5.32 -15.89
C ASP A 113 -4.19 5.58 -14.38
N MET A 114 -5.32 5.23 -13.77
CA MET A 114 -5.50 5.31 -12.32
C MET A 114 -4.48 4.44 -11.57
N CYS A 115 -4.27 3.18 -11.99
CA CYS A 115 -3.26 2.32 -11.39
C CYS A 115 -1.88 2.97 -11.45
N LYS A 116 -1.50 3.49 -12.61
CA LYS A 116 -0.19 4.11 -12.82
C LYS A 116 0.01 5.34 -11.94
N ASP A 117 -1.01 6.20 -11.83
CA ASP A 117 -0.90 7.43 -11.05
C ASP A 117 -0.84 7.15 -9.54
N ILE A 118 -1.62 6.16 -9.06
CA ILE A 118 -1.59 5.74 -7.65
C ILE A 118 -0.27 5.05 -7.32
N SER A 119 0.16 4.08 -8.12
CA SER A 119 1.43 3.38 -7.90
C SER A 119 2.63 4.34 -7.93
N TYR A 120 2.54 5.43 -8.68
CA TYR A 120 3.58 6.46 -8.73
C TYR A 120 3.81 7.12 -7.38
N PHE A 121 2.79 7.75 -6.78
CA PHE A 121 2.99 8.47 -5.52
C PHE A 121 3.25 7.51 -4.34
N VAL A 122 2.75 6.27 -4.43
CA VAL A 122 3.07 5.22 -3.44
C VAL A 122 4.55 4.86 -3.53
N ALA A 123 5.08 4.67 -4.75
CA ALA A 123 6.49 4.39 -4.96
C ALA A 123 7.40 5.55 -4.55
N GLU A 124 6.97 6.79 -4.77
CA GLU A 124 7.66 7.99 -4.26
C GLU A 124 7.80 7.90 -2.74
N PHE A 125 6.68 7.72 -2.03
CA PHE A 125 6.70 7.63 -0.57
C PHE A 125 7.58 6.49 -0.05
N ILE A 126 7.44 5.28 -0.60
CA ILE A 126 8.24 4.12 -0.18
C ILE A 126 9.73 4.37 -0.42
N THR A 127 10.09 4.88 -1.60
CA THR A 127 11.48 5.11 -1.98
C THR A 127 12.12 6.18 -1.10
N GLU A 128 11.42 7.27 -0.83
CA GLU A 128 11.91 8.40 -0.05
C GLU A 128 11.98 8.11 1.45
N ASN A 129 10.96 7.46 2.01
CA ASN A 129 10.79 7.34 3.46
C ASN A 129 11.27 6.00 4.01
N THR A 130 11.26 4.94 3.19
CA THR A 130 11.57 3.57 3.65
C THR A 130 12.71 2.91 2.88
N GLY A 131 13.13 3.48 1.74
CA GLY A 131 14.08 2.87 0.81
C GLY A 131 15.42 2.52 1.45
N GLU A 132 15.98 3.39 2.29
CA GLU A 132 17.24 3.11 2.98
C GLU A 132 17.10 1.97 4.00
N TRP A 133 16.01 1.98 4.77
CA TRP A 133 15.71 0.90 5.71
C TRP A 133 15.55 -0.44 4.99
N ILE A 134 14.85 -0.45 3.84
CA ILE A 134 14.67 -1.65 3.00
C ILE A 134 16.03 -2.24 2.61
N LYS A 135 16.97 -1.42 2.14
CA LYS A 135 18.32 -1.88 1.77
C LYS A 135 19.07 -2.48 2.95
N GLN A 136 19.08 -1.76 4.08
CA GLN A 136 19.76 -2.19 5.29
C GLN A 136 19.19 -3.49 5.88
N ASN A 137 17.92 -3.80 5.57
CA ASN A 137 17.21 -4.99 6.06
C ASN A 137 17.09 -6.09 4.99
N GLY A 138 18.03 -6.15 4.03
CA GLY A 138 18.16 -7.26 3.08
C GLY A 138 17.31 -7.13 1.82
N GLY A 139 16.66 -5.98 1.59
CA GLY A 139 15.84 -5.73 0.42
C GLY A 139 14.62 -6.66 0.31
N TRP A 140 13.98 -6.64 -0.85
CA TRP A 140 12.75 -7.39 -1.09
C TRP A 140 12.96 -8.92 -1.13
N GLU A 141 14.05 -9.41 -1.72
CA GLU A 141 14.30 -10.85 -1.83
C GLU A 141 14.84 -11.45 -0.51
N ASN A 142 15.90 -10.86 0.06
CA ASN A 142 16.55 -11.45 1.25
C ASN A 142 15.96 -10.96 2.57
N GLY A 143 15.21 -9.86 2.58
CA GLY A 143 14.50 -9.33 3.74
C GLY A 143 13.03 -9.71 3.73
N PHE A 144 12.25 -9.09 2.83
CA PHE A 144 10.79 -9.23 2.79
C PHE A 144 10.32 -10.67 2.56
N VAL A 145 10.76 -11.30 1.46
CA VAL A 145 10.34 -12.67 1.12
C VAL A 145 10.72 -13.64 2.22
N LYS A 146 11.97 -13.61 2.74
CA LYS A 146 12.37 -14.50 3.84
C LYS A 146 11.51 -14.34 5.09
N LYS A 147 11.06 -13.12 5.41
CA LYS A 147 10.21 -12.85 6.58
C LYS A 147 8.80 -13.43 6.42
N PHE A 148 8.21 -13.35 5.23
CA PHE A 148 6.79 -13.65 5.01
C PHE A 148 6.50 -14.95 4.26
N GLU A 149 7.47 -15.54 3.57
CA GLU A 149 7.31 -16.85 2.92
C GLU A 149 7.10 -17.99 3.94
N THR A 150 7.59 -17.81 5.18
CA THR A 150 7.55 -18.83 6.25
C THR A 150 6.57 -18.53 7.38
N LYS A 151 6.05 -17.29 7.48
CA LYS A 151 5.16 -16.85 8.55
C LYS A 151 3.82 -16.44 7.95
N SER A 152 2.70 -16.93 8.52
CA SER A 152 1.38 -16.37 8.20
C SER A 152 1.40 -14.87 8.51
N GLY A 153 1.23 -14.03 7.49
CA GLY A 153 1.31 -12.57 7.59
C GLY A 153 0.38 -11.96 8.64
N TRP A 154 -0.63 -12.71 9.05
CA TRP A 154 -1.60 -12.38 10.10
C TRP A 154 -0.96 -12.11 11.48
N LEU A 155 0.07 -12.86 11.87
CA LEU A 155 0.65 -12.74 13.23
C LEU A 155 1.46 -11.45 13.42
N THR A 156 1.98 -10.86 12.34
CA THR A 156 2.67 -9.57 12.35
C THR A 156 1.73 -8.36 12.26
N PHE A 157 0.46 -8.60 11.89
CA PHE A 157 -0.54 -7.55 11.68
C PHE A 157 -1.11 -6.98 13.00
N LEU A 158 -1.21 -7.79 14.05
CA LEU A 158 -1.76 -7.37 15.36
C LEU A 158 -0.97 -6.27 16.07
N GLU A 159 0.29 -6.03 15.69
CA GLU A 159 1.13 -4.99 16.30
C GLU A 159 0.99 -3.61 15.62
N VAL A 160 0.46 -3.54 14.39
CA VAL A 160 0.49 -2.31 13.55
C VAL A 160 -0.87 -1.59 13.51
N THR A 161 -1.99 -2.30 13.64
CA THR A 161 -3.35 -1.76 13.46
C THR A 161 -3.76 -0.64 14.41
N GLY A 162 -3.16 -0.57 15.61
CA GLY A 162 -3.51 0.45 16.60
C GLY A 162 -3.36 1.88 16.08
N LYS A 163 -2.38 2.14 15.20
CA LYS A 163 -2.04 3.51 14.75
C LYS A 163 -2.85 3.97 13.54
N ILE A 164 -3.07 3.10 12.55
CA ILE A 164 -3.86 3.43 11.34
C ILE A 164 -5.31 3.79 11.71
N CYS A 165 -5.86 3.13 12.73
CA CYS A 165 -7.21 3.41 13.24
C CYS A 165 -7.36 4.85 13.75
N GLU A 166 -6.42 5.33 14.57
CA GLU A 166 -6.47 6.69 15.12
C GLU A 166 -6.34 7.75 14.03
N THR A 167 -5.44 7.54 13.06
CA THR A 167 -5.20 8.46 11.95
C THR A 167 -6.44 8.63 11.08
N LEU A 168 -7.02 7.52 10.61
CA LEU A 168 -8.22 7.54 9.78
C LEU A 168 -9.40 8.18 10.53
N CYS A 169 -9.51 7.95 11.85
CA CYS A 169 -10.54 8.60 12.67
C CYS A 169 -10.34 10.12 12.82
N ARG A 170 -9.10 10.62 12.80
CA ARG A 170 -8.75 12.04 12.94
C ARG A 170 -8.89 12.86 11.65
N LEU A 171 -8.89 12.22 10.47
CA LEU A 171 -9.16 12.89 9.19
C LEU A 171 -10.51 13.62 9.13
N LYS A 172 -11.41 13.33 10.08
CA LYS A 172 -12.64 14.10 10.35
C LYS A 172 -12.42 15.61 10.55
N GLN A 173 -11.26 16.06 11.00
CA GLN A 173 -11.07 17.48 11.36
C GLN A 173 -10.74 18.38 10.17
N TYR A 174 -10.52 17.82 8.98
CA TYR A 174 -10.10 18.55 7.79
C TYR A 174 -11.11 18.50 6.63
N TYR A 175 -12.26 17.83 6.81
CA TYR A 175 -13.37 17.75 5.86
C TYR A 175 -14.73 17.79 6.55
#